data_AF-A0A938SLE8-F1
#
_entry.id   AF-A0A938SLE8-F1
#
_cell.length_a   1.000
_cell.length_b   1.000
_cell.length_c   1.000
_cell.angle_alpha   90.00
_cell.angle_beta   90.00
_cell.angle_gamma   90.00
#
_symmetry.space_group_name_H-M   'P 1'
#
loop_
_entity.id
_entity.type
_entity.pdbx_description
1 polymer ?
#
loop_
_entity_poly.entity_id
_entity_poly.type
_entity_poly.pdbx_seq_one_letter_code
_entity_poly.pdbx_strand_id
1 'polypeptide(L)'
;FTKDVTSALVATVVMVIAGFFFAAVSGYLVGIIGSSNNPISGLTLSTLLVAALLMVALGMKGTPGVSAVLGIAAVVCVAAAVAGEMLQDLKVGHILGGTPWKMQVGDLLGVGLSAFVMFIPLIILHQGDIANDGTGLGGAKLPAPQASLMAMLSQGIVRGEMAWPLIIVGMVMGFGLILMQVRSPMLVCVGMYLSLGTTFAIFVGGLIKGILERLAASRGMNDAQKGRVENNGVLLAAGLIAGEALVGLMFASLAIFEIKYETWMAALFQPLRFEWSIVIFTVVALVLIAIPLKNAGRPDDPAPPSGVF
;
A
#
# COMPACT_ATOMS: atom_id res chain seq x y z
N PHE A 1 -3.32 13.89 22.72
CA PHE A 1 -4.47 12.99 22.43
C PHE A 1 -5.08 12.35 23.69
N THR A 2 -4.28 11.98 24.70
CA THR A 2 -4.74 11.21 25.89
C THR A 2 -5.48 12.01 26.96
N LYS A 3 -5.33 13.34 27.01
CA LYS A 3 -5.86 14.25 28.07
C LYS A 3 -5.46 13.87 29.51
N ASP A 4 -4.53 12.94 29.67
CA ASP A 4 -3.97 12.46 30.93
C ASP A 4 -2.43 12.40 30.81
N VAL A 5 -1.73 12.91 31.82
CA VAL A 5 -0.27 13.09 31.82
C VAL A 5 0.45 11.75 31.92
N THR A 6 -0.03 10.86 32.78
CA THR A 6 0.55 9.52 32.97
C THR A 6 0.46 8.71 31.68
N SER A 7 -0.74 8.71 31.07
CA SER A 7 -0.99 8.01 29.81
C SER A 7 -0.21 8.62 28.65
N ALA A 8 -0.01 9.95 28.62
CA ALA A 8 0.82 10.62 27.63
C ALA A 8 2.30 10.20 27.76
N LEU A 9 2.82 10.13 28.98
CA LEU A 9 4.20 9.74 29.24
C LEU A 9 4.45 8.28 28.86
N VAL A 10 3.54 7.37 29.24
CA VAL A 10 3.63 5.97 28.84
C VAL A 10 3.51 5.81 27.32
N ALA A 11 2.55 6.48 26.68
CA ALA A 11 2.44 6.48 25.22
C ALA A 11 3.74 6.96 24.55
N THR A 12 4.40 7.99 25.10
CA THR A 12 5.68 8.50 24.59
C THR A 12 6.79 7.48 24.71
N VAL A 13 6.92 6.83 25.87
CA VAL A 13 7.91 5.76 26.09
C VAL A 13 7.67 4.60 25.12
N VAL A 14 6.42 4.19 24.95
CA VAL A 14 6.05 3.14 23.98
C VAL A 14 6.39 3.55 22.55
N MET A 15 6.08 4.79 22.15
CA MET A 15 6.45 5.30 20.81
C MET A 15 7.95 5.25 20.57
N VAL A 16 8.76 5.71 21.53
CA VAL A 16 10.23 5.72 21.40
C VAL A 16 10.78 4.30 21.31
N ILE A 17 10.35 3.41 22.21
CA ILE A 17 10.84 2.03 22.25
C ILE A 17 10.40 1.26 20.99
N ALA A 18 9.10 1.24 20.69
CA ALA A 18 8.57 0.52 19.53
C ALA A 18 9.10 1.11 18.22
N GLY A 19 9.17 2.45 18.12
CA GLY A 19 9.74 3.15 16.99
C GLY A 19 11.20 2.76 16.75
N PHE A 20 12.03 2.74 17.80
CA PHE A 20 13.43 2.33 17.68
C PHE A 20 13.59 0.88 17.21
N PHE A 21 12.90 -0.07 17.85
CA PHE A 21 13.00 -1.48 17.48
C PHE A 21 12.46 -1.76 16.08
N PHE A 22 11.31 -1.19 15.72
CA PHE A 22 10.74 -1.43 14.39
C PHE A 22 11.44 -0.65 13.28
N ALA A 23 12.04 0.51 13.57
CA ALA A 23 12.97 1.15 12.64
C ALA A 23 14.19 0.25 12.34
N ALA A 24 14.76 -0.39 13.37
CA ALA A 24 15.87 -1.32 13.19
C ALA A 24 15.46 -2.56 12.38
N VAL A 25 14.31 -3.17 12.67
CA VAL A 25 13.79 -4.32 11.92
C VAL A 25 13.48 -3.95 10.47
N SER A 26 12.77 -2.84 10.26
CA SER A 26 12.44 -2.33 8.92
C SER A 26 13.71 -2.07 8.12
N GLY A 27 14.68 -1.37 8.71
CA GLY A 27 15.94 -1.08 8.08
C GLY A 27 16.74 -2.32 7.69
N TYR A 28 16.80 -3.33 8.57
CA TYR A 28 17.44 -4.60 8.27
C TYR A 28 16.77 -5.34 7.11
N LEU A 29 15.43 -5.44 7.13
CA LEU A 29 14.66 -6.14 6.09
C LEU A 29 14.79 -5.44 4.74
N VAL A 30 14.70 -4.11 4.72
CA VAL A 30 14.88 -3.31 3.50
C VAL A 30 16.30 -3.44 2.97
N GLY A 31 17.30 -3.43 3.86
CA GLY A 31 18.70 -3.59 3.48
C GLY A 31 19.03 -4.94 2.82
N ILE A 32 18.25 -5.99 3.08
CA ILE A 32 18.44 -7.34 2.53
C ILE A 32 17.51 -7.62 1.35
N ILE A 33 16.23 -7.26 1.46
CA ILE A 33 15.15 -7.72 0.57
C ILE A 33 14.56 -6.55 -0.26
N GLY A 34 14.96 -5.30 0.04
CA GLY A 34 14.45 -4.08 -0.60
C GLY A 34 13.13 -3.56 0.01
N SER A 35 12.82 -2.29 -0.24
CA SER A 35 11.67 -1.60 0.37
C SER A 35 10.32 -2.14 -0.10
N SER A 36 10.23 -2.68 -1.31
CA SER A 36 9.01 -3.29 -1.86
C SER A 36 8.56 -4.54 -1.08
N ASN A 37 9.48 -5.20 -0.39
CA ASN A 37 9.21 -6.39 0.43
C ASN A 37 9.17 -6.08 1.94
N ASN A 38 9.27 -4.82 2.33
CA ASN A 38 9.23 -4.42 3.74
C ASN A 38 7.83 -4.66 4.33
N PRO A 39 7.69 -5.45 5.42
CA PRO A 39 6.40 -5.76 6.03
C PRO A 39 5.82 -4.61 6.88
N ILE A 40 5.84 -3.36 6.37
CA ILE A 40 5.41 -2.15 7.09
C ILE A 40 3.98 -2.29 7.63
N SER A 41 3.06 -2.83 6.82
CA SER A 41 1.68 -3.07 7.24
C SER A 41 1.60 -4.01 8.47
N GLY A 42 2.39 -5.08 8.49
CA GLY A 42 2.45 -6.02 9.63
C GLY A 42 3.10 -5.42 10.89
N LEU A 43 4.19 -4.67 10.71
CA LEU A 43 4.87 -3.95 11.81
C LEU A 43 3.93 -2.91 12.44
N THR A 44 3.16 -2.21 11.61
CA THR A 44 2.22 -1.18 12.08
C THR A 44 1.05 -1.78 12.83
N LEU A 45 0.44 -2.86 12.31
CA LEU A 45 -0.66 -3.56 13.00
C LEU A 45 -0.20 -4.16 14.33
N SER A 46 1.00 -4.74 14.39
CA SER A 46 1.58 -5.26 15.63
C SER A 46 1.76 -4.15 16.67
N THR A 47 2.26 -2.99 16.24
CA THR A 47 2.37 -1.80 17.08
C THR A 47 1.01 -1.35 17.60
N LEU A 48 0.02 -1.30 16.71
CA LEU A 48 -1.35 -0.92 17.06
C LEU A 48 -1.94 -1.84 18.12
N LEU A 49 -1.76 -3.16 18.00
CA LEU A 49 -2.25 -4.14 18.98
C LEU A 49 -1.58 -3.96 20.34
N VAL A 50 -0.25 -3.83 20.37
CA VAL A 50 0.51 -3.59 21.61
C VAL A 50 0.08 -2.28 22.27
N ALA A 51 -0.01 -1.20 21.48
CA ALA A 51 -0.46 0.09 21.95
C ALA A 51 -1.90 0.03 22.50
N ALA A 52 -2.82 -0.66 21.81
CA ALA A 52 -4.20 -0.80 22.24
C ALA A 52 -4.32 -1.52 23.58
N LEU A 53 -3.62 -2.64 23.74
CA LEU A 53 -3.60 -3.39 24.99
C LEU A 53 -3.01 -2.57 26.14
N LEU A 54 -1.92 -1.85 25.90
CA LEU A 54 -1.29 -0.98 26.90
C LEU A 54 -2.21 0.19 27.29
N MET A 55 -2.84 0.85 26.32
CA MET A 55 -3.76 1.96 26.62
C MET A 55 -4.96 1.50 27.45
N VAL A 56 -5.50 0.30 27.16
CA VAL A 56 -6.58 -0.31 27.96
C VAL A 56 -6.08 -0.67 29.37
N ALA A 57 -4.87 -1.21 29.50
CA ALA A 57 -4.28 -1.53 30.80
C ALA A 57 -4.07 -0.29 31.68
N LEU A 58 -3.82 0.88 31.07
CA LEU A 58 -3.75 2.18 31.74
C LEU A 58 -5.12 2.80 32.04
N GLY A 59 -6.21 2.11 31.73
CA GLY A 59 -7.58 2.57 31.96
C GLY A 59 -8.10 3.57 30.93
N MET A 60 -7.40 3.80 29.82
CA MET A 60 -7.90 4.68 28.78
C MET A 60 -9.04 4.03 27.99
N LYS A 61 -10.16 4.76 27.86
CA LYS A 61 -11.35 4.31 27.14
C LYS A 61 -11.84 5.37 26.16
N GLY A 62 -12.71 4.93 25.25
CA GLY A 62 -13.38 5.82 24.30
C GLY A 62 -12.43 6.46 23.28
N THR A 63 -12.85 7.59 22.73
CA THR A 63 -12.13 8.31 21.66
C THR A 63 -10.69 8.71 22.05
N PRO A 64 -10.39 9.19 23.28
CA PRO A 64 -9.02 9.46 23.68
C PRO A 64 -8.12 8.22 23.60
N GLY A 65 -8.62 7.06 24.05
CA GLY A 65 -8.00 5.74 23.89
C GLY A 65 -7.64 5.43 22.45
N VAL A 66 -8.64 5.44 21.57
CA VAL A 66 -8.48 5.13 20.14
C VAL A 66 -7.50 6.08 19.47
N SER A 67 -7.61 7.39 19.74
CA SER A 67 -6.72 8.40 19.16
C SER A 67 -5.26 8.23 19.58
N ALA A 68 -5.00 7.82 20.82
CA ALA A 68 -3.65 7.55 21.29
C ALA A 68 -3.06 6.31 20.61
N VAL A 69 -3.84 5.23 20.51
CA VAL A 69 -3.44 3.99 19.83
C VAL A 69 -3.07 4.26 18.37
N LEU A 70 -3.93 4.96 17.64
CA LEU A 70 -3.68 5.32 16.25
C LEU A 70 -2.50 6.29 16.11
N GLY A 71 -2.34 7.22 17.06
CA GLY A 71 -1.20 8.13 17.09
C GLY A 71 0.14 7.39 17.27
N ILE A 72 0.20 6.44 18.21
CA ILE A 72 1.39 5.59 18.43
C ILE A 72 1.69 4.79 17.15
N ALA A 73 0.68 4.13 16.58
CA ALA A 73 0.84 3.34 15.36
C ALA A 73 1.31 4.20 14.18
N ALA A 74 0.81 5.42 14.03
CA ALA A 74 1.20 6.34 12.97
C ALA A 74 2.67 6.76 13.10
N VAL A 75 3.12 7.17 14.30
CA VAL A 75 4.52 7.57 14.53
C VAL A 75 5.47 6.42 14.23
N VAL A 76 5.16 5.22 14.71
CA VAL A 76 6.01 4.03 14.50
C VAL A 76 6.00 3.60 13.03
N CYS A 77 4.85 3.67 12.35
CA CYS A 77 4.75 3.40 10.92
C CYS A 77 5.67 4.31 10.11
N VAL A 78 5.58 5.63 10.34
CA VAL A 78 6.42 6.61 9.64
C VAL A 78 7.90 6.41 9.99
N ALA A 79 8.23 6.18 11.27
CA ALA A 79 9.62 5.92 11.68
C ALA A 79 10.19 4.66 11.01
N ALA A 80 9.42 3.58 10.96
CA ALA A 80 9.83 2.34 10.31
C ALA A 80 9.99 2.51 8.79
N ALA A 81 9.04 3.18 8.13
CA ALA A 81 9.09 3.44 6.69
C ALA A 81 10.30 4.29 6.31
N VAL A 82 10.49 5.43 6.99
CA VAL A 82 11.60 6.37 6.72
C VAL A 82 12.95 5.72 7.02
N ALA A 83 13.09 4.97 8.12
CA ALA A 83 14.32 4.25 8.41
C ALA A 83 14.67 3.22 7.33
N GLY A 84 13.66 2.52 6.79
CA GLY A 84 13.81 1.59 5.68
C GLY A 84 14.32 2.27 4.41
N GLU A 85 13.56 3.26 3.94
CA GLU A 85 13.90 4.04 2.73
C GLU A 85 15.29 4.69 2.85
N MET A 86 15.60 5.29 4.00
CA MET A 86 16.92 5.89 4.25
C MET A 86 18.08 4.89 4.09
N LEU A 87 17.94 3.66 4.59
CA LEU A 87 19.00 2.66 4.45
C LEU A 87 19.15 2.19 3.00
N GLN A 88 18.05 2.07 2.26
CA GLN A 88 18.08 1.77 0.83
C GLN A 88 18.73 2.90 0.04
N ASP A 89 18.36 4.14 0.33
CA ASP A 89 18.95 5.33 -0.27
C ASP A 89 20.44 5.40 0.03
N LEU A 90 20.87 5.22 1.29
CA LEU A 90 22.29 5.20 1.64
C LEU A 90 23.06 4.10 0.93
N LYS A 91 22.44 2.93 0.69
CA LYS A 91 23.04 1.86 -0.10
C LYS A 91 23.22 2.26 -1.57
N VAL A 92 22.18 2.80 -2.20
CA VAL A 92 22.24 3.28 -3.59
C VAL A 92 23.22 4.45 -3.72
N GLY A 93 23.18 5.38 -2.77
CA GLY A 93 24.10 6.50 -2.65
C GLY A 93 25.53 6.05 -2.54
N HIS A 94 25.83 5.03 -1.72
CA HIS A 94 27.18 4.48 -1.65
C HIS A 94 27.67 3.91 -2.99
N ILE A 95 26.80 3.23 -3.75
CA ILE A 95 27.11 2.68 -5.08
C ILE A 95 27.36 3.81 -6.10
N LEU A 96 26.58 4.90 -6.03
CA LEU A 96 26.66 6.04 -6.95
C LEU A 96 27.70 7.11 -6.55
N GLY A 97 28.36 6.97 -5.39
CA GLY A 97 29.32 7.95 -4.87
C GLY A 97 28.69 9.17 -4.17
N GLY A 98 27.45 9.04 -3.67
CA GLY A 98 26.73 10.07 -2.91
C GLY A 98 27.31 10.35 -1.52
N THR A 99 27.04 11.56 -1.00
CA THR A 99 27.46 11.98 0.35
C THR A 99 26.33 11.74 1.37
N PRO A 100 26.50 10.85 2.37
CA PRO A 100 25.43 10.44 3.30
C PRO A 100 24.67 11.59 3.97
N TRP A 101 25.37 12.60 4.47
CA TRP A 101 24.75 13.76 5.13
C TRP A 101 23.80 14.53 4.19
N LYS A 102 24.16 14.70 2.91
CA LYS A 102 23.30 15.39 1.94
C LYS A 102 22.03 14.60 1.65
N MET A 103 22.12 13.27 1.67
CA MET A 103 20.98 12.37 1.45
C MET A 103 20.01 12.42 2.63
N GLN A 104 20.51 12.43 3.87
CA GLN A 104 19.68 12.61 5.07
C GLN A 104 18.92 13.94 5.06
N VAL A 105 19.60 15.04 4.71
CA VAL A 105 18.91 16.34 4.59
C VAL A 105 17.88 16.32 3.46
N GLY A 106 18.20 15.69 2.33
CA GLY A 106 17.28 15.53 1.21
C GLY A 106 16.00 14.78 1.61
N ASP A 107 16.14 13.66 2.31
CA ASP A 107 15.00 12.87 2.79
C ASP A 107 14.18 13.61 3.85
N LEU A 108 14.82 14.29 4.82
CA LEU A 108 14.11 15.10 5.81
C LEU A 108 13.26 16.20 5.15
N LEU A 109 13.80 16.86 4.13
CA LEU A 109 13.05 17.83 3.33
C LEU A 109 11.93 17.16 2.52
N GLY A 110 12.21 16.00 1.91
CA GLY A 110 11.26 15.22 1.12
C GLY A 110 10.06 14.73 1.95
N VAL A 111 10.32 14.10 3.10
CA VAL A 111 9.30 13.65 4.05
C VAL A 111 8.51 14.83 4.59
N GLY A 112 9.19 15.92 4.96
CA GLY A 112 8.54 17.15 5.43
C GLY A 112 7.57 17.71 4.40
N LEU A 113 8.03 17.93 3.17
CA LEU A 113 7.19 18.43 2.08
C LEU A 113 6.05 17.45 1.75
N SER A 114 6.34 16.15 1.67
CA SER A 114 5.35 15.13 1.37
C SER A 114 4.25 15.07 2.44
N ALA A 115 4.58 15.23 3.71
CA ALA A 115 3.60 15.28 4.79
C ALA A 115 2.59 16.43 4.62
N PHE A 116 3.05 17.60 4.16
CA PHE A 116 2.15 18.73 3.87
C PHE A 116 1.33 18.51 2.59
N VAL A 117 1.93 17.91 1.56
CA VAL A 117 1.27 17.73 0.25
C VAL A 117 0.24 16.60 0.30
N MET A 118 0.54 15.47 0.95
CA MET A 118 -0.31 14.27 0.94
C MET A 118 -1.69 14.47 1.56
N PHE A 119 -1.86 15.46 2.44
CA PHE A 119 -3.16 15.79 3.00
C PHE A 119 -4.16 16.31 1.94
N ILE A 120 -3.66 17.03 0.92
CA ILE A 120 -4.48 17.64 -0.13
C ILE A 120 -5.25 16.59 -0.94
N PRO A 121 -4.61 15.61 -1.60
CA PRO A 121 -5.34 14.61 -2.38
C PRO A 121 -6.27 13.76 -1.52
N LEU A 122 -5.93 13.48 -0.26
CA LEU A 122 -6.81 12.75 0.65
C LEU A 122 -8.11 13.51 0.93
N ILE A 123 -8.04 14.82 1.21
CA ILE A 123 -9.24 15.66 1.38
C ILE A 123 -10.02 15.77 0.08
N ILE A 124 -9.35 15.98 -1.04
CA ILE A 124 -10.04 16.12 -2.34
C ILE A 124 -10.80 14.84 -2.67
N LEU A 125 -10.20 13.66 -2.48
CA LEU A 125 -10.88 12.38 -2.69
C LEU A 125 -12.04 12.18 -1.71
N HIS A 126 -11.84 12.51 -0.43
CA HIS A 126 -12.88 12.37 0.58
C HIS A 126 -14.08 13.29 0.31
N GLN A 127 -13.84 14.58 0.08
CA GLN A 127 -14.88 15.58 -0.17
C GLN A 127 -15.53 15.41 -1.55
N GLY A 128 -14.75 15.06 -2.57
CA GLY A 128 -15.26 14.80 -3.92
C GLY A 128 -16.18 13.59 -3.97
N ASP A 129 -15.92 12.55 -3.17
CA ASP A 129 -16.85 11.43 -3.03
C ASP A 129 -18.13 11.87 -2.30
N ILE A 130 -18.02 12.63 -1.21
CA ILE A 130 -19.20 13.17 -0.48
C ILE A 130 -20.06 14.07 -1.37
N ALA A 131 -19.44 14.92 -2.18
CA ALA A 131 -20.13 15.79 -3.14
C ALA A 131 -20.90 14.99 -4.21
N ASN A 132 -20.50 13.74 -4.46
CA ASN A 132 -21.15 12.82 -5.40
C ASN A 132 -22.00 11.76 -4.68
N ASP A 133 -22.69 12.12 -3.59
CA ASP A 133 -23.55 11.24 -2.79
C ASP A 133 -22.83 9.99 -2.21
N GLY A 134 -21.52 10.08 -2.05
CA GLY A 134 -20.70 9.06 -1.40
C GLY A 134 -20.61 9.25 0.12
N THR A 135 -19.81 8.39 0.76
CA THR A 135 -19.57 8.44 2.21
C THR A 135 -18.15 8.89 2.55
N GLY A 136 -17.35 9.23 1.53
CA GLY A 136 -15.94 9.52 1.65
C GLY A 136 -15.08 8.26 1.75
N LEU A 137 -13.78 8.46 2.01
CA LEU A 137 -12.79 7.41 2.24
C LEU A 137 -13.28 6.36 3.25
N GLY A 138 -13.18 5.08 2.88
CA GLY A 138 -13.70 3.95 3.66
C GLY A 138 -15.11 3.51 3.26
N GLY A 139 -15.74 4.23 2.32
CA GLY A 139 -17.03 3.88 1.73
C GLY A 139 -16.98 2.79 0.67
N ALA A 140 -18.13 2.52 0.04
CA ALA A 140 -18.24 1.55 -1.05
C ALA A 140 -17.52 2.00 -2.34
N LYS A 141 -17.53 3.31 -2.63
CA LYS A 141 -16.87 3.90 -3.81
C LYS A 141 -15.36 4.04 -3.64
N LEU A 142 -14.92 4.40 -2.43
CA LEU A 142 -13.50 4.55 -2.06
C LEU A 142 -13.15 3.61 -0.87
N PRO A 143 -13.08 2.29 -1.09
CA PRO A 143 -12.78 1.36 -0.03
C PRO A 143 -11.37 1.58 0.51
N ALA A 144 -11.22 1.61 1.83
CA ALA A 144 -9.93 1.75 2.51
C ALA A 144 -9.69 0.58 3.50
N PRO A 145 -9.51 -0.67 3.02
CA PRO A 145 -9.54 -1.86 3.88
C PRO A 145 -8.49 -1.84 5.01
N GLN A 146 -7.29 -1.35 4.73
CA GLN A 146 -6.22 -1.21 5.74
C GLN A 146 -6.62 -0.22 6.84
N ALA A 147 -7.17 0.94 6.49
CA ALA A 147 -7.64 1.92 7.45
C ALA A 147 -8.84 1.41 8.25
N SER A 148 -9.78 0.72 7.59
CA SER A 148 -10.93 0.08 8.24
C SER A 148 -10.49 -0.99 9.24
N LEU A 149 -9.50 -1.82 8.91
CA LEU A 149 -8.93 -2.80 9.84
C LEU A 149 -8.30 -2.14 11.06
N MET A 150 -7.50 -1.08 10.86
CA MET A 150 -6.89 -0.32 11.96
C MET A 150 -7.95 0.32 12.87
N ALA A 151 -9.01 0.87 12.27
CA ALA A 151 -10.13 1.43 13.01
C ALA A 151 -10.89 0.36 13.82
N MET A 152 -11.21 -0.78 13.21
CA MET A 152 -11.91 -1.89 13.88
C MET A 152 -11.09 -2.45 15.05
N LEU A 153 -9.80 -2.68 14.87
CA LEU A 153 -8.93 -3.20 15.93
C LEU A 153 -8.76 -2.20 17.08
N SER A 154 -8.48 -0.93 16.76
CA SER A 154 -8.30 0.10 17.79
C SER A 154 -9.59 0.34 18.57
N GLN A 155 -10.74 0.45 17.89
CA GLN A 155 -12.04 0.63 18.55
C GLN A 155 -12.45 -0.62 19.33
N GLY A 156 -12.34 -1.81 18.73
CA GLY A 156 -12.74 -3.07 19.36
C GLY A 156 -11.96 -3.36 20.65
N ILE A 157 -10.65 -3.17 20.64
CA ILE A 157 -9.81 -3.39 21.82
C ILE A 157 -10.09 -2.32 22.88
N VAL A 158 -10.09 -1.04 22.52
CA VAL A 158 -10.26 0.07 23.48
C VAL A 158 -11.67 0.10 24.11
N ARG A 159 -12.70 -0.31 23.36
CA ARG A 159 -14.08 -0.40 23.86
C ARG A 159 -14.38 -1.72 24.58
N GLY A 160 -13.51 -2.72 24.45
CA GLY A 160 -13.74 -4.05 25.02
C GLY A 160 -14.76 -4.89 24.24
N GLU A 161 -15.07 -4.52 23.00
CA GLU A 161 -16.03 -5.19 22.12
C GLU A 161 -15.33 -6.17 21.15
N MET A 162 -14.03 -6.43 21.33
CA MET A 162 -13.28 -7.26 20.40
C MET A 162 -13.68 -8.73 20.48
N ALA A 163 -13.96 -9.33 19.32
CA ALA A 163 -14.18 -10.75 19.17
C ALA A 163 -12.85 -11.54 19.28
N TRP A 164 -12.29 -11.61 20.48
CA TRP A 164 -11.06 -12.34 20.79
C TRP A 164 -11.02 -13.79 20.26
N PRO A 165 -12.12 -14.57 20.30
CA PRO A 165 -12.12 -15.90 19.71
C PRO A 165 -11.72 -15.91 18.23
N LEU A 166 -12.14 -14.92 17.44
CA LEU A 166 -11.80 -14.83 16.01
C LEU A 166 -10.31 -14.50 15.81
N ILE A 167 -9.73 -13.64 16.64
CA ILE A 167 -8.29 -13.34 16.60
C ILE A 167 -7.49 -14.62 16.92
N ILE A 168 -7.90 -15.37 17.94
CA ILE A 168 -7.24 -16.62 18.33
C ILE A 168 -7.32 -17.66 17.22
N VAL A 169 -8.49 -17.82 16.58
CA VAL A 169 -8.63 -18.68 15.41
C VAL A 169 -7.68 -18.25 14.29
N GLY A 170 -7.57 -16.95 14.01
CA GLY A 170 -6.62 -16.42 13.04
C GLY A 170 -5.15 -16.72 13.39
N MET A 171 -4.77 -16.59 14.66
CA MET A 171 -3.42 -16.93 15.14
C MET A 171 -3.11 -18.42 14.97
N VAL A 172 -4.04 -19.30 15.35
CA VAL A 172 -3.89 -20.75 15.21
C VAL A 172 -3.85 -21.16 13.73
N MET A 173 -4.70 -20.55 12.89
CA MET A 173 -4.68 -20.76 11.45
C MET A 173 -3.34 -20.32 10.84
N GLY A 174 -2.86 -19.12 11.17
CA GLY A 174 -1.57 -18.62 10.70
C GLY A 174 -0.41 -19.53 11.12
N PHE A 175 -0.41 -19.97 12.37
CA PHE A 175 0.56 -20.95 12.86
C PHE A 175 0.47 -22.28 12.10
N GLY A 176 -0.75 -22.78 11.84
CA GLY A 176 -0.98 -23.97 11.03
C GLY A 176 -0.44 -23.85 9.61
N LEU A 177 -0.66 -22.71 8.93
CA LEU A 177 -0.13 -22.45 7.59
C LEU A 177 1.41 -22.45 7.57
N ILE A 178 2.04 -21.90 8.63
CA ILE A 178 3.50 -21.93 8.80
C ILE A 178 3.99 -23.36 8.99
N LEU A 179 3.34 -24.15 9.86
CA LEU A 179 3.70 -25.56 10.08
C LEU A 179 3.54 -26.41 8.81
N MET A 180 2.54 -26.13 7.99
CA MET A 180 2.32 -26.77 6.70
C MET A 180 3.31 -26.29 5.61
N GLN A 181 4.24 -25.40 5.95
CA GLN A 181 5.19 -24.80 5.02
C GLN A 181 4.52 -24.20 3.77
N VAL A 182 3.34 -23.59 3.96
CA VAL A 182 2.68 -22.86 2.88
C VAL A 182 3.62 -21.76 2.42
N ARG A 183 3.91 -21.73 1.11
CA ARG A 183 4.95 -20.85 0.53
C ARG A 183 4.68 -19.36 0.77
N SER A 184 3.42 -18.95 0.86
CA SER A 184 3.04 -17.57 1.19
C SER A 184 1.75 -17.51 2.01
N PRO A 185 1.82 -17.67 3.34
CA PRO A 185 0.66 -17.54 4.23
C PRO A 185 0.07 -16.13 4.19
N MET A 186 0.92 -15.12 3.99
CA MET A 186 0.52 -13.72 3.89
C MET A 186 -0.44 -13.48 2.72
N LEU A 187 -0.21 -14.07 1.54
CA LEU A 187 -1.11 -13.90 0.39
C LEU A 187 -2.50 -14.49 0.67
N VAL A 188 -2.58 -15.60 1.41
CA VAL A 188 -3.85 -16.19 1.83
C VAL A 188 -4.60 -15.23 2.75
N CYS A 189 -3.94 -14.74 3.80
CA CYS A 189 -4.52 -13.76 4.72
C CYS A 189 -4.93 -12.46 4.02
N VAL A 190 -4.13 -12.00 3.05
CA VAL A 190 -4.42 -10.80 2.26
C VAL A 190 -5.69 -10.99 1.43
N GLY A 191 -5.82 -12.13 0.75
CA GLY A 191 -7.01 -12.47 -0.03
C GLY A 191 -8.28 -12.56 0.81
N MET A 192 -8.17 -12.95 2.09
CA MET A 192 -9.32 -13.04 3.01
C MET A 192 -9.85 -11.69 3.47
N TYR A 193 -9.02 -10.64 3.58
CA TYR A 193 -9.49 -9.33 4.05
C TYR A 193 -9.89 -8.38 2.91
N LEU A 194 -9.38 -8.60 1.71
CA LEU A 194 -9.70 -7.75 0.55
C LEU A 194 -11.10 -8.06 0.01
N SER A 195 -11.75 -7.04 -0.56
CA SER A 195 -13.04 -7.22 -1.22
C SER A 195 -12.91 -8.17 -2.41
N LEU A 196 -13.97 -8.92 -2.72
CA LEU A 196 -13.98 -9.83 -3.86
C LEU A 196 -13.63 -9.11 -5.17
N GLY A 197 -14.11 -7.87 -5.36
CA GLY A 197 -13.78 -7.06 -6.53
C GLY A 197 -12.29 -6.76 -6.65
N THR A 198 -11.65 -6.34 -5.55
CA THR A 198 -10.21 -6.07 -5.51
C THR A 198 -9.40 -7.35 -5.75
N THR A 199 -9.77 -8.44 -5.08
CA THR A 199 -9.10 -9.75 -5.23
C THR A 199 -9.24 -10.29 -6.66
N PHE A 200 -10.41 -10.14 -7.28
CA PHE A 200 -10.63 -10.55 -8.66
C PHE A 200 -9.83 -9.69 -9.65
N ALA A 201 -9.75 -8.38 -9.45
CA ALA A 201 -8.90 -7.51 -10.27
C ALA A 201 -7.42 -7.92 -10.21
N ILE A 202 -6.90 -8.23 -9.01
CA ILE A 202 -5.54 -8.75 -8.82
C ILE A 202 -5.36 -10.09 -9.55
N PHE A 203 -6.34 -10.99 -9.44
CA PHE A 203 -6.32 -12.28 -10.15
C PHE A 203 -6.25 -12.11 -11.66
N VAL A 204 -7.07 -11.22 -12.25
CA VAL A 204 -7.04 -10.97 -13.69
C VAL A 204 -5.70 -10.35 -14.13
N GLY A 205 -5.13 -9.44 -13.33
CA GLY A 205 -3.76 -8.95 -13.56
C GLY A 205 -2.72 -10.09 -13.57
N GLY A 206 -2.86 -11.06 -12.66
CA GLY A 206 -2.06 -12.28 -12.63
C GLY A 206 -2.24 -13.16 -13.87
N LEU A 207 -3.45 -13.27 -14.42
CA LEU A 207 -3.70 -13.96 -15.68
C LEU A 207 -3.01 -13.26 -16.86
N ILE A 208 -3.07 -11.93 -16.93
CA ILE A 208 -2.38 -11.14 -17.96
C ILE A 208 -0.86 -11.37 -17.87
N LYS A 209 -0.29 -11.34 -16.66
CA LYS A 209 1.13 -11.66 -16.43
C LYS A 209 1.46 -13.10 -16.87
N GLY A 210 0.62 -14.07 -16.51
CA GLY A 210 0.81 -15.46 -16.91
C GLY A 210 0.77 -15.68 -18.43
N ILE A 211 -0.08 -14.95 -19.16
CA ILE A 211 -0.10 -14.96 -20.63
C ILE A 211 1.18 -14.34 -21.18
N LEU A 212 1.61 -13.20 -20.64
CA LEU A 212 2.85 -12.53 -21.03
C LEU A 212 4.07 -13.47 -20.88
N GLU A 213 4.20 -14.14 -19.74
CA GLU A 213 5.29 -15.09 -19.46
C GLU A 213 5.25 -16.30 -20.41
N ARG A 214 4.07 -16.87 -20.67
CA ARG A 214 3.90 -17.97 -21.64
C ARG A 214 4.32 -17.55 -23.05
N LEU A 215 3.95 -16.34 -23.48
CA LEU A 215 4.32 -15.81 -24.79
C LEU A 215 5.82 -15.54 -24.88
N ALA A 216 6.43 -14.97 -23.84
CA ALA A 216 7.88 -14.75 -23.77
C ALA A 216 8.65 -16.09 -23.87
N ALA A 217 8.19 -17.13 -23.16
CA ALA A 217 8.75 -18.47 -23.24
C ALA A 217 8.59 -19.08 -24.64
N SER A 218 7.42 -18.93 -25.27
CA SER A 218 7.17 -19.44 -26.64
C SER A 218 8.05 -18.79 -27.71
N ARG A 219 8.53 -17.57 -27.46
CA ARG A 219 9.46 -16.83 -28.34
C ARG A 219 10.93 -17.18 -28.11
N GLY A 220 11.24 -18.10 -27.20
CA GLY A 220 12.62 -18.51 -26.90
C GLY A 220 13.48 -17.41 -26.29
N MET A 221 12.87 -16.47 -25.55
CA MET A 221 13.60 -15.35 -24.95
C MET A 221 14.57 -15.83 -23.86
N ASN A 222 15.77 -15.24 -23.82
CA ASN A 222 16.75 -15.49 -22.77
C ASN A 222 16.36 -14.80 -21.44
N ASP A 223 17.07 -15.10 -20.36
CA ASP A 223 16.72 -14.58 -19.03
C ASP A 223 16.86 -13.06 -18.93
N ALA A 224 17.81 -12.47 -19.66
CA ALA A 224 17.97 -11.02 -19.78
C ALA A 224 16.74 -10.35 -20.43
N GLN A 225 16.22 -10.95 -21.52
CA GLN A 225 15.02 -10.48 -22.20
C GLN A 225 13.78 -10.64 -21.32
N LYS A 226 13.63 -11.77 -20.63
CA LYS A 226 12.52 -11.99 -19.68
C LYS A 226 12.52 -10.95 -18.56
N GLY A 227 13.68 -10.64 -17.99
CA GLY A 227 13.81 -9.60 -16.97
C GLY A 227 13.40 -8.21 -17.49
N ARG A 228 13.75 -7.86 -18.74
CA ARG A 228 13.32 -6.58 -19.35
C ARG A 228 11.82 -6.54 -19.61
N VAL A 229 11.25 -7.65 -20.10
CA VAL A 229 9.81 -7.79 -20.28
C VAL A 229 9.09 -7.59 -18.95
N GLU A 230 9.56 -8.21 -17.87
CA GLU A 230 8.97 -8.04 -16.54
C GLU A 230 9.06 -6.59 -16.05
N ASN A 231 10.25 -5.98 -16.09
CA ASN A 231 10.44 -4.59 -15.66
C ASN A 231 9.57 -3.61 -16.46
N ASN A 232 9.49 -3.79 -17.78
CA ASN A 232 8.64 -2.97 -18.64
C ASN A 232 7.15 -3.16 -18.33
N GLY A 233 6.72 -4.39 -18.05
CA GLY A 233 5.35 -4.70 -17.63
C GLY A 233 5.00 -4.03 -16.30
N VAL A 234 5.89 -4.11 -15.31
CA VAL A 234 5.71 -3.46 -14.01
C VAL A 234 5.65 -1.93 -14.16
N LEU A 235 6.56 -1.32 -14.92
CA LEU A 235 6.56 0.12 -15.17
C LEU A 235 5.27 0.60 -15.86
N LEU A 236 4.80 -0.14 -16.87
CA LEU A 236 3.58 0.19 -17.59
C LEU A 236 2.34 0.08 -16.69
N ALA A 237 2.24 -1.01 -15.90
CA ALA A 237 1.17 -1.19 -14.94
C ALA A 237 1.17 -0.10 -13.86
N ALA A 238 2.34 0.24 -13.32
CA ALA A 238 2.50 1.33 -12.35
C ALA A 238 2.07 2.69 -12.94
N GLY A 239 2.41 2.95 -14.20
CA GLY A 239 1.97 4.15 -14.91
C GLY A 239 0.45 4.22 -15.09
N LEU A 240 -0.20 3.09 -15.39
CA LEU A 240 -1.67 3.02 -15.48
C LEU A 240 -2.34 3.26 -14.13
N ILE A 241 -1.82 2.70 -13.04
CA ILE A 241 -2.32 2.93 -11.68
C ILE A 241 -2.17 4.40 -11.29
N ALA A 242 -1.01 5.00 -11.54
CA ALA A 242 -0.78 6.42 -11.26
C ALA A 242 -1.70 7.31 -12.11
N GLY A 243 -1.89 6.97 -13.38
CA GLY A 243 -2.80 7.67 -14.28
C GLY A 243 -4.25 7.62 -13.80
N GLU A 244 -4.73 6.45 -13.40
CA GLU A 244 -6.07 6.27 -12.81
C GLU A 244 -6.24 7.16 -11.57
N ALA A 245 -5.27 7.14 -10.64
CA ALA A 245 -5.33 7.95 -9.43
C ALA A 245 -5.38 9.46 -9.73
N LEU A 246 -4.60 9.94 -10.70
CA LEU A 246 -4.61 11.35 -11.11
C LEU A 246 -5.92 11.76 -11.78
N VAL A 247 -6.48 10.90 -12.64
CA VAL A 247 -7.79 11.12 -13.26
C VAL A 247 -8.90 11.09 -12.22
N GLY A 248 -8.84 10.18 -11.26
CA GLY A 248 -9.75 10.13 -10.11
C GLY A 248 -9.70 11.41 -9.27
N LEU A 249 -8.48 11.91 -8.99
CA LEU A 249 -8.29 13.17 -8.29
C LEU A 249 -8.85 14.37 -9.07
N MET A 250 -8.70 14.37 -10.39
CA MET A 250 -9.29 15.38 -11.27
C MET A 250 -10.83 15.36 -11.17
N PHE A 251 -11.47 14.20 -11.29
CA PHE A 251 -12.93 14.09 -11.17
C PHE A 251 -13.44 14.47 -9.78
N ALA A 252 -12.74 14.04 -8.71
CA ALA A 252 -13.06 14.45 -7.35
C ALA A 252 -12.95 15.98 -7.17
N SER A 253 -11.95 16.61 -7.79
CA SER A 253 -11.82 18.07 -7.79
C SER A 253 -12.98 18.74 -8.53
N LEU A 254 -13.36 18.25 -9.72
CA LEU A 254 -14.50 18.78 -10.48
C LEU A 254 -15.81 18.69 -9.69
N ALA A 255 -16.01 17.58 -8.96
CA ALA A 255 -17.16 17.39 -8.09
C ALA A 255 -17.22 18.43 -6.96
N ILE A 256 -16.08 18.73 -6.32
CA ILE A 256 -15.99 19.77 -5.27
C ILE A 256 -16.35 21.16 -5.81
N PHE A 257 -15.99 21.46 -7.06
CA PHE A 257 -16.34 22.73 -7.71
C PHE A 257 -17.75 22.75 -8.32
N GLU A 258 -18.59 21.75 -8.04
CA GLU A 258 -19.96 21.61 -8.57
C GLU A 258 -20.04 21.64 -10.11
N ILE A 259 -18.95 21.27 -10.79
CA ILE A 259 -18.91 21.20 -12.25
C ILE A 259 -19.65 19.93 -12.67
N LYS A 260 -20.80 20.08 -13.33
CA LYS A 260 -21.65 18.97 -13.80
C LYS A 260 -21.05 18.21 -15.00
N TYR A 261 -19.88 17.60 -14.79
CA TYR A 261 -19.18 16.83 -15.80
C TYR A 261 -20.01 15.65 -16.31
N GLU A 262 -20.94 15.13 -15.50
CA GLU A 262 -21.87 14.07 -15.89
C GLU A 262 -22.68 14.41 -17.13
N THR A 263 -23.07 15.68 -17.31
CA THR A 263 -23.88 16.09 -18.48
C THR A 263 -23.10 15.98 -19.79
N TRP A 264 -21.81 16.33 -19.77
CA TRP A 264 -20.95 16.30 -20.96
C TRP A 264 -20.35 14.91 -21.17
N MET A 265 -20.04 14.20 -20.09
CA MET A 265 -19.67 12.78 -20.15
C MET A 265 -20.82 11.94 -20.68
N ALA A 266 -22.06 12.18 -20.25
CA ALA A 266 -23.21 11.49 -20.81
C ALA A 266 -23.34 11.79 -22.32
N ALA A 267 -23.09 13.02 -22.76
CA ALA A 267 -23.11 13.34 -24.19
C ALA A 267 -21.97 12.66 -25.00
N LEU A 268 -20.79 12.50 -24.40
CA LEU A 268 -19.61 11.90 -25.05
C LEU A 268 -19.61 10.37 -24.99
N PHE A 269 -20.19 9.80 -23.94
CA PHE A 269 -19.97 8.41 -23.57
C PHE A 269 -21.27 7.64 -23.31
N GLN A 270 -22.43 8.26 -23.07
CA GLN A 270 -23.68 7.50 -22.93
C GLN A 270 -24.34 7.22 -24.30
N PRO A 271 -24.79 5.99 -24.56
CA PRO A 271 -24.73 4.83 -23.67
C PRO A 271 -23.38 4.12 -23.76
N LEU A 272 -22.59 4.17 -22.67
CA LEU A 272 -21.37 3.35 -22.55
C LEU A 272 -21.91 1.98 -22.16
N ARG A 273 -22.35 1.24 -23.18
CA ARG A 273 -22.84 -0.11 -23.00
C ARG A 273 -21.68 -0.95 -22.43
N PHE A 274 -22.00 -1.94 -21.61
CA PHE A 274 -21.03 -2.82 -20.95
C PHE A 274 -19.95 -3.36 -21.90
N GLU A 275 -20.31 -3.55 -23.17
CA GLU A 275 -19.45 -3.93 -24.30
C GLU A 275 -18.21 -3.04 -24.45
N TRP A 276 -18.33 -1.72 -24.27
CA TRP A 276 -17.20 -0.79 -24.36
C TRP A 276 -16.18 -0.99 -23.24
N SER A 277 -16.64 -1.36 -22.04
CA SER A 277 -15.74 -1.67 -20.93
C SER A 277 -14.89 -2.91 -21.24
N ILE A 278 -15.48 -3.92 -21.90
CA ILE A 278 -14.75 -5.10 -22.38
C ILE A 278 -13.71 -4.72 -23.44
N VAL A 279 -14.07 -3.84 -24.38
CA VAL A 279 -13.13 -3.39 -25.42
C VAL A 279 -11.95 -2.65 -24.80
N ILE A 280 -12.20 -1.67 -23.93
CA ILE A 280 -11.15 -0.91 -23.24
C ILE A 280 -10.28 -1.86 -22.42
N PHE A 281 -10.90 -2.77 -21.66
CA PHE A 281 -10.18 -3.77 -20.88
C PHE A 281 -9.29 -4.65 -21.74
N THR A 282 -9.81 -5.13 -22.88
CA THR A 282 -9.06 -5.94 -23.85
C THR A 282 -7.89 -5.16 -24.43
N VAL A 283 -8.10 -3.88 -24.78
CA VAL A 283 -7.02 -3.00 -25.26
C VAL A 283 -5.95 -2.83 -24.20
N VAL A 284 -6.31 -2.58 -22.95
CA VAL A 284 -5.37 -2.47 -21.83
C VAL A 284 -4.58 -3.77 -21.63
N ALA A 285 -5.27 -4.93 -21.66
CA ALA A 285 -4.62 -6.23 -21.55
C ALA A 285 -3.64 -6.49 -22.71
N LEU A 286 -4.04 -6.16 -23.95
CA LEU A 286 -3.18 -6.26 -25.12
C LEU A 286 -1.98 -5.32 -25.03
N VAL A 287 -2.16 -4.11 -24.53
CA VAL A 287 -1.08 -3.14 -24.31
C VAL A 287 -0.09 -3.65 -23.26
N LEU A 288 -0.59 -4.19 -22.15
CA LEU A 288 0.21 -4.81 -21.08
C LEU A 288 0.97 -6.06 -21.53
N ILE A 289 0.56 -6.69 -22.63
CA ILE A 289 1.27 -7.86 -23.19
C ILE A 289 2.21 -7.43 -24.33
N ALA A 290 1.72 -6.67 -25.29
CA ALA A 290 2.41 -6.36 -26.53
C ALA A 290 3.59 -5.40 -26.33
N ILE A 291 3.42 -4.36 -25.50
CA ILE A 291 4.47 -3.36 -25.27
C ILE A 291 5.68 -4.01 -24.58
N PRO A 292 5.52 -4.76 -23.47
CA PRO A 292 6.67 -5.43 -22.84
C PRO A 292 7.38 -6.41 -23.78
N LEU A 293 6.62 -7.23 -24.53
CA LEU A 293 7.19 -8.19 -25.49
C LEU A 293 7.95 -7.51 -26.64
N LYS A 294 7.46 -6.36 -27.13
CA LYS A 294 8.13 -5.59 -28.19
C LYS A 294 9.41 -4.93 -27.68
N ASN A 295 9.43 -4.55 -26.41
CA ASN A 295 10.56 -3.89 -25.77
C ASN A 295 11.49 -4.87 -25.01
N ALA A 296 11.51 -6.15 -25.40
CA ALA A 296 12.38 -7.17 -24.79
C ALA A 296 13.89 -6.92 -25.06
N GLY A 297 14.24 -6.05 -26.00
CA GLY A 297 15.63 -5.77 -26.39
C GLY A 297 16.27 -6.92 -27.18
N ARG A 298 17.55 -6.75 -27.53
CA ARG A 298 18.33 -7.77 -28.24
C ARG A 298 18.82 -8.86 -27.29
N PRO A 299 19.09 -10.09 -27.79
CA PRO A 299 19.63 -11.16 -26.97
C PRO A 299 20.98 -10.81 -26.33
N ASP A 300 21.80 -10.03 -27.04
CA ASP A 300 23.16 -9.66 -26.63
C ASP A 300 23.20 -8.47 -25.66
N ASP A 301 22.06 -7.79 -25.45
CA ASP A 301 21.99 -6.65 -24.54
C ASP A 301 22.18 -7.14 -23.10
N PRO A 302 23.00 -6.42 -22.29
CA PRO A 302 23.27 -6.81 -20.91
C PRO A 302 21.97 -6.99 -20.13
N ALA A 303 21.98 -7.98 -19.23
CA ALA A 303 20.83 -8.24 -18.38
C ALA A 303 20.46 -6.96 -17.62
N PRO A 304 19.17 -6.60 -17.57
CA PRO A 304 18.75 -5.50 -16.73
C PRO A 304 19.13 -5.83 -15.29
N PRO A 305 19.37 -4.81 -14.43
CA PRO A 305 19.52 -5.06 -13.01
C PRO A 305 18.28 -5.80 -12.52
N SER A 306 18.43 -7.10 -12.24
CA SER A 306 17.37 -7.96 -11.78
C SER A 306 17.29 -7.79 -10.26
N GLY A 307 16.27 -7.11 -9.77
CA GLY A 307 15.96 -7.01 -8.33
C GLY A 307 15.40 -8.31 -7.76
N VAL A 308 15.82 -9.46 -8.29
CA VAL A 308 15.45 -10.78 -7.76
C VAL A 308 16.31 -10.98 -6.51
N PHE A 309 15.76 -10.57 -5.37
CA PHE A 309 16.20 -10.95 -4.03
C PHE A 309 15.23 -11.99 -3.47
#